data_AF-A0A358DI97-F1
#
_entry.id   AF-A0A358DI97-F1
#
_cell.length_a   1.000
_cell.length_b   1.000
_cell.length_c   1.000
_cell.angle_alpha   90.00
_cell.angle_beta   90.00
_cell.angle_gamma   90.00
#
_symmetry.space_group_name_H-M   'P 1'
#
loop_
_entity.id
_entity.type
_entity.pdbx_description
1 polymer ?
#
loop_
_entity_poly.entity_id
_entity_poly.type
_entity_poly.pdbx_seq_one_letter_code
_entity_poly.pdbx_strand_id
1 'polypeptide(L)'
;AVLYKNLGVVVVDDVDEEQLTRSIADSKSPVIYFEKEREFFPADEFTFIDDLKTNVDQLKNKILELENYIRRKPIPKPAVTDLEWGLKAIGMGETQFSGKGIDVCILDTGFDVSHPDFVDRIVEGKSFIEGEDWDKDPNGHGTHCAGIACGNVRNDTGKR
;
A
#
# COMPACT_ATOMS: atom_id res chain seq x y z
N ALA A 1 26.14 -39.20 16.70
CA ALA A 1 26.16 -40.56 16.14
C ALA A 1 25.29 -41.51 16.95
N VAL A 2 24.46 -42.33 16.29
CA VAL A 2 23.54 -43.30 16.89
C VAL A 2 23.89 -44.70 16.40
N LEU A 3 24.18 -45.64 17.31
CA LEU A 3 24.55 -47.02 17.00
C LEU A 3 23.37 -47.98 17.18
N TYR A 4 23.01 -48.67 16.10
CA TYR A 4 22.03 -49.73 16.07
C TYR A 4 22.72 -51.08 16.16
N LYS A 5 23.05 -51.52 17.38
CA LYS A 5 23.83 -52.75 17.65
C LYS A 5 23.29 -54.01 16.98
N ASN A 6 21.96 -54.15 16.91
CA ASN A 6 21.31 -55.31 16.30
C ASN A 6 21.42 -55.36 14.77
N LEU A 7 21.71 -54.21 14.14
CA LEU A 7 21.84 -54.07 12.69
C LEU A 7 23.31 -53.86 12.26
N GLY A 8 24.21 -53.56 13.20
CA GLY A 8 25.60 -53.21 12.89
C GLY A 8 25.76 -51.85 12.19
N VAL A 9 24.77 -50.97 12.29
CA VAL A 9 24.73 -49.67 11.58
C VAL A 9 24.97 -48.52 12.56
N VAL A 10 25.77 -47.53 12.14
CA VAL A 10 25.97 -46.26 12.85
C VAL A 10 25.52 -45.11 11.96
N VAL A 11 24.65 -44.25 12.47
CA VAL A 11 24.24 -43.00 11.81
C VAL A 11 25.05 -41.87 12.41
N VAL A 12 25.65 -41.00 11.58
CA VAL A 12 26.53 -39.89 12.00
C VAL A 12 26.06 -38.63 11.29
N ASP A 13 25.94 -37.52 12.02
CA ASP A 13 25.39 -36.26 11.48
C ASP A 13 26.42 -35.43 10.70
N ASP A 14 27.70 -35.53 11.07
CA ASP A 14 28.81 -34.80 10.45
C ASP A 14 29.87 -35.82 9.99
N VAL A 15 29.90 -36.08 8.69
CA VAL A 15 30.66 -37.18 8.09
C VAL A 15 31.94 -36.63 7.45
N ASP A 16 33.10 -37.05 7.95
CA ASP A 16 34.39 -36.90 7.26
C ASP A 16 34.59 -38.05 6.26
N GLU A 17 34.32 -37.77 4.98
CA GLU A 17 34.41 -38.75 3.90
C GLU A 17 35.84 -39.28 3.67
N GLU A 18 36.88 -38.47 3.90
CA GLU A 18 38.25 -38.92 3.76
C GLU A 18 38.61 -39.94 4.85
N GLN A 19 38.21 -39.66 6.10
CA GLN A 19 38.44 -40.56 7.21
C GLN A 19 37.70 -41.90 7.02
N LEU A 20 36.45 -41.86 6.56
CA LEU A 20 35.68 -43.08 6.29
C LEU A 20 36.23 -43.89 5.13
N THR A 21 36.67 -43.23 4.05
CA THR A 21 37.30 -43.90 2.90
C THR A 21 38.59 -44.60 3.32
N ARG A 22 39.43 -43.95 4.14
CA ARG A 22 40.64 -44.58 4.72
C ARG A 22 40.29 -45.76 5.62
N SER A 23 39.20 -45.65 6.38
CA SER A 23 38.73 -46.70 7.29
C SER A 23 38.22 -47.93 6.53
N ILE A 24 37.59 -47.78 5.36
CA ILE A 24 37.19 -48.93 4.51
C ILE A 24 38.41 -49.66 3.94
N ALA A 25 39.48 -48.92 3.62
CA ALA A 25 40.69 -49.50 3.03
C ALA A 25 41.56 -50.30 4.05
N ASP A 26 41.36 -50.10 5.35
CA ASP A 26 42.07 -50.82 6.41
C ASP A 26 41.35 -52.14 6.75
N SER A 27 42.02 -53.28 6.50
CA SER A 27 41.48 -54.62 6.78
C SER A 27 41.21 -54.91 8.26
N LYS A 28 41.69 -54.04 9.18
CA LYS A 28 41.42 -54.13 10.62
C LYS A 28 40.24 -53.27 11.07
N SER A 29 39.72 -52.42 10.20
CA SER A 29 38.58 -51.56 10.51
C SER A 29 37.27 -52.35 10.51
N PRO A 30 36.35 -52.05 11.45
CA PRO A 30 35.01 -52.64 11.44
C PRO A 30 34.08 -52.02 10.40
N VAL A 31 34.48 -50.92 9.74
CA VAL A 31 33.66 -50.21 8.75
C VAL A 31 33.88 -50.82 7.37
N ILE A 32 32.85 -51.45 6.82
CA ILE A 32 32.92 -52.15 5.52
C ILE A 32 32.30 -51.34 4.37
N TYR A 33 31.44 -50.37 4.69
CA TYR A 33 30.71 -49.55 3.73
C TYR A 33 30.15 -48.30 4.43
N PHE A 34 30.05 -47.19 3.71
CA PHE A 34 29.26 -46.02 4.12
C PHE A 34 28.47 -45.48 2.93
N GLU A 35 27.31 -44.90 3.21
CA GLU A 35 26.52 -44.15 2.23
C GLU A 35 26.06 -42.85 2.88
N LYS A 36 26.18 -41.75 2.15
CA LYS A 36 25.61 -40.47 2.59
C LYS A 36 24.09 -40.53 2.47
N GLU A 37 23.39 -40.00 3.47
CA GLU A 37 21.94 -39.86 3.36
C GLU A 37 21.58 -39.03 2.12
N ARG A 38 20.64 -39.53 1.32
CA ARG A 38 20.18 -38.82 0.13
C ARG A 38 19.21 -37.73 0.57
N GLU A 39 19.60 -36.49 0.35
CA GLU A 39 18.66 -35.37 0.45
C GLU A 39 17.67 -35.45 -0.72
N PHE A 40 16.42 -35.77 -0.40
CA PHE A 40 15.33 -35.69 -1.35
C PHE A 40 14.69 -34.31 -1.25
N PHE A 41 15.03 -33.43 -2.19
CA PHE A 41 14.26 -32.21 -2.42
C PHE A 41 13.03 -32.57 -3.27
N PRO A 42 11.81 -32.09 -2.93
CA PRO A 42 10.71 -32.13 -3.88
C PRO A 42 11.18 -31.44 -5.16
N ALA A 43 10.96 -32.05 -6.32
CA ALA A 43 11.47 -31.57 -7.62
C ALA A 43 10.97 -30.17 -8.04
N ASP A 44 10.21 -29.50 -7.19
CA ASP A 44 9.33 -28.38 -7.51
C ASP A 44 9.60 -27.13 -6.64
N GLU A 45 10.70 -27.06 -5.89
CA GLU A 45 11.00 -25.83 -5.12
C GLU A 45 11.29 -24.63 -6.04
N PHE A 46 11.97 -24.87 -7.17
CA PHE A 46 12.27 -23.82 -8.15
C PHE A 46 11.03 -23.36 -8.92
N THR A 47 10.11 -24.27 -9.23
CA THR A 47 8.82 -23.94 -9.87
C THR A 47 7.89 -23.25 -8.89
N PHE A 48 7.86 -23.65 -7.62
CA PHE A 48 7.13 -22.91 -6.57
C PHE A 48 7.65 -21.47 -6.44
N ILE A 49 8.98 -21.28 -6.49
CA ILE A 49 9.59 -19.95 -6.52
C ILE A 49 9.20 -19.17 -7.78
N ASP A 50 9.13 -19.82 -8.94
CA ASP A 50 8.74 -19.19 -10.20
C ASP A 50 7.25 -18.78 -10.21
N ASP A 51 6.38 -19.64 -9.67
CA ASP A 51 4.96 -19.35 -9.47
C ASP A 51 4.77 -18.17 -8.52
N LEU A 52 5.53 -18.12 -7.41
CA LEU A 52 5.50 -16.99 -6.48
C LEU A 52 5.92 -15.68 -7.16
N LYS A 53 6.99 -15.70 -7.95
CA LYS A 53 7.43 -14.51 -8.72
C LYS A 53 6.35 -14.06 -9.70
N THR A 54 5.77 -14.99 -10.44
CA THR A 54 4.68 -14.72 -11.39
C THR A 54 3.48 -14.06 -10.70
N ASN A 55 3.07 -14.58 -9.54
CA ASN A 55 1.96 -14.02 -8.77
C ASN A 55 2.26 -12.60 -8.26
N VAL A 56 3.49 -12.33 -7.83
CA VAL A 56 3.92 -10.98 -7.40
C VAL A 56 3.86 -9.99 -8.56
N ASP A 57 4.32 -10.38 -9.75
CA ASP A 57 4.26 -9.53 -10.93
C ASP A 57 2.82 -9.24 -11.38
N GLN A 58 1.94 -10.24 -11.32
CA GLN A 58 0.51 -10.06 -11.58
C GLN A 58 -0.13 -9.06 -10.62
N LEU A 59 0.15 -9.19 -9.31
CA LEU A 59 -0.36 -8.26 -8.29
C LEU A 59 0.15 -6.84 -8.54
N LYS A 60 1.44 -6.67 -8.84
CA LYS A 60 2.05 -5.38 -9.15
C LYS A 60 1.37 -4.70 -10.34
N ASN A 61 1.12 -5.43 -11.42
CA ASN A 61 0.43 -4.90 -12.59
C ASN A 61 -1.00 -4.46 -12.26
N LYS A 62 -1.70 -5.22 -11.42
CA LYS A 62 -3.08 -4.91 -11.01
C LYS A 62 -3.15 -3.65 -10.14
N ILE A 63 -2.16 -3.45 -9.26
CA ILE A 63 -2.02 -2.19 -8.50
C ILE A 63 -1.82 -1.02 -9.46
N LEU A 64 -0.91 -1.14 -10.43
CA LEU A 64 -0.66 -0.07 -11.40
C LEU A 64 -1.89 0.24 -12.25
N GLU A 65 -2.67 -0.78 -12.64
CA GLU A 65 -3.94 -0.61 -13.34
C GLU A 65 -4.96 0.16 -12.47
N LEU A 66 -5.10 -0.21 -11.20
CA LEU A 66 -6.01 0.46 -10.26
C LEU A 66 -5.59 1.90 -9.99
N GLU A 67 -4.29 2.17 -9.82
CA GLU A 67 -3.76 3.52 -9.66
C GLU A 67 -4.08 4.38 -10.89
N ASN A 68 -3.86 3.84 -12.10
CA ASN A 68 -4.21 4.51 -13.34
C ASN A 68 -5.71 4.72 -13.50
N TYR A 69 -6.52 3.72 -13.12
CA TYR A 69 -7.97 3.83 -13.12
C TYR A 69 -8.44 4.93 -12.17
N ILE A 70 -7.92 5.01 -10.95
CA ILE A 70 -8.28 6.08 -9.99
C ILE A 70 -7.87 7.45 -10.52
N ARG A 71 -6.65 7.58 -11.06
CA ARG A 71 -6.15 8.84 -11.65
C ARG A 71 -6.97 9.29 -12.86
N ARG A 72 -7.50 8.35 -13.65
CA ARG A 72 -8.24 8.61 -14.89
C ARG A 72 -9.74 8.36 -14.76
N LYS A 73 -10.24 8.09 -13.55
CA LYS A 73 -11.62 7.67 -13.33
C LYS A 73 -12.50 8.77 -13.90
N PRO A 74 -13.28 8.48 -14.97
CA PRO A 74 -14.15 9.49 -15.54
C PRO A 74 -15.12 9.85 -14.43
N ILE A 75 -15.02 11.10 -13.99
CA ILE A 75 -15.86 11.64 -12.95
C ILE A 75 -17.28 11.55 -13.51
N PRO A 76 -18.19 10.77 -12.90
CA PRO A 76 -19.57 10.74 -13.37
C PRO A 76 -20.06 12.17 -13.33
N LYS A 77 -20.44 12.72 -14.49
CA LYS A 77 -21.02 14.06 -14.55
C LYS A 77 -22.32 14.00 -13.72
N PRO A 78 -22.39 14.66 -12.56
CA PRO A 78 -23.68 14.88 -11.93
C PRO A 78 -24.50 15.72 -12.90
N ALA A 79 -25.80 15.44 -12.98
CA ALA A 79 -26.71 16.37 -13.58
C ALA A 79 -26.57 17.71 -12.84
N VAL A 80 -26.51 18.82 -13.59
CA VAL A 80 -26.19 20.20 -13.16
C VAL A 80 -27.16 20.79 -12.11
N THR A 81 -28.04 19.98 -11.49
CA THR A 81 -29.25 20.50 -10.85
C THR A 81 -29.59 19.91 -9.48
N ASP A 82 -28.90 18.89 -8.99
CA ASP A 82 -29.14 18.39 -7.64
C ASP A 82 -28.12 18.98 -6.66
N LEU A 83 -28.48 20.14 -6.10
CA LEU A 83 -27.86 20.63 -4.86
C LEU A 83 -27.71 19.47 -3.86
N GLU A 84 -26.60 19.43 -3.14
CA GLU A 84 -26.42 18.45 -2.07
C GLU A 84 -27.51 18.62 -1.02
N TRP A 85 -27.84 17.53 -0.33
CA TRP A 85 -28.99 17.50 0.59
C TRP A 85 -28.95 18.64 1.63
N GLY A 86 -27.77 19.00 2.13
CA GLY A 86 -27.59 20.06 3.11
C GLY A 86 -27.98 21.43 2.56
N LEU A 87 -27.55 21.73 1.33
CA LEU A 87 -27.90 22.96 0.62
C LEU A 87 -29.41 23.02 0.34
N LYS A 88 -30.03 21.89 -0.04
CA LYS A 88 -31.50 21.79 -0.21
C LYS A 88 -32.23 22.05 1.10
N ALA A 89 -31.77 21.46 2.20
CA ALA A 89 -32.41 21.57 3.51
C ALA A 89 -32.41 23.01 4.05
N ILE A 90 -31.39 23.81 3.73
CA ILE A 90 -31.31 25.22 4.12
C ILE A 90 -31.91 26.19 3.09
N GLY A 91 -32.58 25.68 2.04
CA GLY A 91 -33.27 26.51 1.05
C GLY A 91 -32.33 27.25 0.09
N MET A 92 -31.09 26.79 -0.12
CA MET A 92 -30.13 27.49 -0.98
C MET A 92 -30.58 27.61 -2.45
N GLY A 93 -31.48 26.75 -2.92
CA GLY A 93 -32.02 26.84 -4.28
C GLY A 93 -32.94 28.05 -4.50
N GLU A 94 -33.39 28.71 -3.43
CA GLU A 94 -34.38 29.79 -3.48
C GLU A 94 -33.76 31.17 -3.16
N THR A 95 -32.49 31.22 -2.77
CA THR A 95 -31.80 32.48 -2.48
C THR A 95 -31.30 33.17 -3.75
N GLN A 96 -31.38 34.51 -3.74
CA GLN A 96 -30.77 35.37 -4.76
C GLN A 96 -29.38 35.89 -4.34
N PHE A 97 -28.96 35.63 -3.10
CA PHE A 97 -27.69 36.09 -2.55
C PHE A 97 -26.59 35.07 -2.79
N SER A 98 -25.48 35.52 -3.39
CA SER A 98 -24.34 34.66 -3.75
C SER A 98 -23.16 34.74 -2.79
N GLY A 99 -23.14 35.71 -1.87
CA GLY A 99 -21.98 35.98 -1.01
C GLY A 99 -20.77 36.59 -1.74
N LYS A 100 -20.90 36.98 -3.02
CA LYS A 100 -19.79 37.58 -3.78
C LYS A 100 -19.26 38.84 -3.09
N GLY A 101 -17.95 38.86 -2.83
CA GLY A 101 -17.26 39.98 -2.17
C GLY A 101 -17.33 39.95 -0.64
N ILE A 102 -17.83 38.85 -0.05
CA ILE A 102 -17.76 38.61 1.39
C ILE A 102 -16.60 37.67 1.67
N ASP A 103 -15.72 38.08 2.59
CA ASP A 103 -14.62 37.25 3.05
C ASP A 103 -15.09 36.31 4.17
N VAL A 104 -14.69 35.04 4.08
CA VAL A 104 -14.99 34.01 5.08
C VAL A 104 -13.68 33.52 5.69
N CYS A 105 -13.54 33.67 7.00
CA CYS A 105 -12.37 33.17 7.73
C CYS A 105 -12.68 31.79 8.33
N ILE A 106 -11.81 30.82 8.08
CA ILE A 106 -11.90 29.46 8.59
C ILE A 106 -10.68 29.22 9.47
N LEU A 107 -10.92 28.99 10.77
CA LEU A 107 -9.90 28.66 11.74
C LEU A 107 -9.92 27.16 12.00
N ASP A 108 -9.03 26.43 11.32
CA ASP A 108 -9.02 24.97 11.33
C ASP A 108 -7.59 24.42 11.15
N THR A 109 -7.48 23.16 10.73
CA THR A 109 -6.27 22.35 10.53
C THR A 109 -5.38 22.77 9.36
N GLY A 110 -5.81 23.77 8.58
CA GLY A 110 -5.10 24.27 7.41
C GLY A 110 -6.02 24.34 6.19
N PHE A 111 -5.43 24.60 5.02
CA PHE A 111 -6.14 24.58 3.76
C PHE A 111 -5.23 24.13 2.61
N ASP A 112 -5.69 23.17 1.79
CA ASP A 112 -4.98 22.79 0.56
C ASP A 112 -5.19 23.84 -0.54
N VAL A 113 -4.22 24.76 -0.69
CA VAL A 113 -4.25 25.79 -1.73
C VAL A 113 -4.19 25.25 -3.16
N SER A 114 -3.79 23.98 -3.33
CA SER A 114 -3.80 23.32 -4.64
C SER A 114 -5.17 22.74 -5.00
N HIS A 115 -6.16 22.83 -4.11
CA HIS A 115 -7.48 22.24 -4.32
C HIS A 115 -8.17 22.88 -5.54
N PRO A 116 -8.63 22.08 -6.51
CA PRO A 116 -9.08 22.60 -7.80
C PRO A 116 -10.36 23.45 -7.70
N ASP A 117 -11.09 23.40 -6.58
CA ASP A 117 -12.32 24.18 -6.33
C ASP A 117 -12.04 25.64 -5.98
N PHE A 118 -10.79 25.96 -5.65
CA PHE A 118 -10.35 27.30 -5.26
C PHE A 118 -9.37 27.90 -6.25
N VAL A 119 -9.18 27.27 -7.40
CA VAL A 119 -8.42 27.85 -8.52
C VAL A 119 -9.06 29.19 -8.90
N ASP A 120 -8.21 30.18 -9.15
CA ASP A 120 -8.58 31.57 -9.44
C ASP A 120 -9.26 32.35 -8.30
N ARG A 121 -9.25 31.82 -7.07
CA ARG A 121 -9.70 32.56 -5.88
C ARG A 121 -8.53 33.14 -5.11
N ILE A 122 -8.77 34.31 -4.52
CA ILE A 122 -7.84 34.91 -3.56
C ILE A 122 -8.06 34.19 -2.23
N VAL A 123 -7.07 33.44 -1.79
CA VAL A 123 -7.06 32.78 -0.49
C VAL A 123 -5.81 33.24 0.24
N GLU A 124 -6.01 33.79 1.43
CA GLU A 124 -4.94 34.24 2.33
C GLU A 124 -5.13 33.57 3.68
N GLY A 125 -4.02 33.30 4.37
CA GLY A 125 -4.08 32.63 5.66
C GLY A 125 -2.84 32.84 6.49
N LYS A 126 -2.92 32.30 7.71
CA LYS A 126 -1.83 32.31 8.68
C LYS A 126 -1.93 31.06 9.56
N SER A 127 -0.79 30.45 9.80
CA SER A 127 -0.67 29.37 10.78
C SER A 127 -0.36 29.99 12.14
N PHE A 128 -1.02 29.47 13.16
CA PHE A 128 -0.77 29.79 14.57
C PHE A 128 -0.04 28.65 15.29
N ILE A 129 0.27 27.57 14.58
CA ILE A 129 1.04 26.43 15.07
C ILE A 129 2.47 26.60 14.58
N GLU A 130 3.42 26.54 15.52
CA GLU A 130 4.84 26.74 15.22
C GLU A 130 5.36 25.63 14.31
N GLY A 131 5.99 26.01 13.19
CA GLY A 131 6.56 25.08 12.23
C GLY A 131 5.58 24.51 11.20
N GLU A 132 4.31 24.91 11.23
CA GLU A 132 3.30 24.49 10.25
C GLU A 132 2.95 25.62 9.28
N ASP A 133 2.83 25.28 8.00
CA ASP A 133 2.39 26.21 6.96
C ASP A 133 0.86 26.20 6.85
N TRP A 134 0.25 27.37 6.69
CA TRP A 134 -1.22 27.49 6.61
C TRP A 134 -1.80 26.96 5.30
N ASP A 135 -0.99 26.97 4.24
CA ASP A 135 -1.35 26.58 2.87
C ASP A 135 -1.24 25.07 2.64
N LYS A 136 -1.12 24.32 3.73
CA LYS A 136 -1.14 22.87 3.76
C LYS A 136 -2.19 22.42 4.76
N ASP A 137 -2.90 21.36 4.41
CA ASP A 137 -3.85 20.71 5.32
C ASP A 137 -3.51 19.22 5.45
N PRO A 138 -2.70 18.84 6.44
CA PRO A 138 -2.32 17.44 6.64
C PRO A 138 -3.49 16.58 7.16
N ASN A 139 -4.54 17.18 7.73
CA ASN A 139 -5.69 16.45 8.26
C ASN A 139 -6.83 16.32 7.22
N GLY A 140 -7.06 17.36 6.44
CA GLY A 140 -8.14 17.49 5.46
C GLY A 140 -9.42 18.12 6.01
N HIS A 141 -9.54 18.31 7.33
CA HIS A 141 -10.75 18.86 7.95
C HIS A 141 -10.97 20.33 7.56
N GLY A 142 -9.91 21.15 7.54
CA GLY A 142 -10.01 22.57 7.21
C GLY A 142 -10.36 22.81 5.75
N THR A 143 -9.78 22.03 4.85
CA THR A 143 -10.11 22.03 3.42
C THR A 143 -11.55 21.61 3.19
N HIS A 144 -12.03 20.59 3.87
CA HIS A 144 -13.43 20.14 3.78
C HIS A 144 -14.41 21.21 4.30
N CYS A 145 -14.10 21.85 5.43
CA CYS A 145 -14.89 22.99 5.93
C CYS A 145 -14.92 24.15 4.93
N ALA A 146 -13.78 24.47 4.30
CA ALA A 146 -13.70 25.47 3.23
C ALA A 146 -14.55 25.09 2.02
N GLY A 147 -14.51 23.82 1.60
CA GLY A 147 -15.33 23.29 0.52
C GLY A 147 -16.83 23.46 0.78
N ILE A 148 -17.31 23.19 1.99
CA ILE A 148 -18.72 23.40 2.36
C ILE A 148 -19.10 24.89 2.31
N ALA A 149 -18.29 25.75 2.91
CA ALA A 149 -18.64 27.16 3.07
C ALA A 149 -18.50 27.95 1.76
N CYS A 150 -17.49 27.62 0.96
CA CYS A 150 -17.03 28.45 -0.13
C CYS A 150 -16.70 27.67 -1.40
N GLY A 151 -16.79 26.34 -1.45
CA GLY A 151 -16.47 25.57 -2.65
C GLY A 151 -17.21 26.06 -3.89
N ASN A 152 -16.54 26.02 -5.05
CA ASN A 152 -17.21 26.33 -6.32
C ASN A 152 -18.37 25.36 -6.54
N VAL A 153 -19.47 25.87 -7.12
CA VAL A 153 -20.53 24.98 -7.63
C VAL A 153 -19.96 24.26 -8.85
N ARG A 154 -19.51 23.02 -8.65
CA ARG A 154 -18.97 22.19 -9.72
C ARG A 154 -20.00 21.18 -10.21
N ASN A 155 -19.97 20.97 -11.52
CA ASN A 155 -20.70 19.91 -12.20
C ASN A 155 -19.86 18.63 -12.29
N ASP A 156 -18.98 18.39 -11.31
CA ASP A 156 -18.14 17.20 -11.23
C ASP A 156 -18.18 16.62 -9.80
N THR A 157 -17.94 15.32 -9.63
CA THR A 157 -17.83 14.62 -8.33
C THR A 157 -16.38 14.59 -7.84
N GLY A 158 -15.62 15.68 -8.01
CA GLY A 158 -14.27 15.80 -7.47
C GLY A 158 -14.24 15.63 -5.94
N LYS A 159 -13.04 15.52 -5.36
CA LYS A 159 -12.89 15.68 -3.90
C LYS A 159 -13.41 17.07 -3.53
N ARG A 160 -14.20 17.13 -2.46
CA ARG A 160 -14.62 18.37 -1.79
C ARG A 160 -13.81 18.51 -0.51
#